data_AF-A0A9J7H6K0-F1
#
_entry.id   AF-A0A9J7H6K0-F1
#
_cell.length_a   1.000
_cell.length_b   1.000
_cell.length_c   1.000
_cell.angle_alpha   90.00
_cell.angle_beta   90.00
_cell.angle_gamma   90.00
#
_symmetry.space_group_name_H-M   'P 1'
#
loop_
_entity.id
_entity.type
_entity.pdbx_description
1 polymer ?
#
loop_
_entity_poly.entity_id
_entity_poly.type
_entity_poly.pdbx_seq_one_letter_code
_entity_poly.pdbx_strand_id
1 'polypeptide(L)'
;MSVTLQNIPFPVPEVPLAFQGRIQQGRQVPKFLVSNLKICCPLPGGSAIVTFDDPKVADQLLQQKEHKIDIEECWLRVQIQPLELPVVTNIQVSSQPDSHRVLVSGFPSGLQLSEEELLDKLEIFFGKAKNGGGDVETREMLQGTVMLGFADEKVAQNLCQIGQFRVPLGRQQVPLRVSPYVSGEIQQAKIKFQQALHSVLVTNIPDILDAQELHDILAIHFQKPTRGGGEVEALSVVPSGQQGLAVFTSSSS
;
A
#
# COMPACT_ATOMS: atom_id res chain seq x y z
N MET A 1 -18.79 33.77 -8.67
CA MET A 1 -19.46 32.57 -8.12
C MET A 1 -18.49 31.93 -7.15
N SER A 2 -18.87 31.84 -5.88
CA SER A 2 -18.00 31.33 -4.82
C SER A 2 -17.84 29.81 -4.97
N VAL A 3 -16.62 29.34 -5.23
CA VAL A 3 -16.31 27.91 -5.30
C VAL A 3 -16.22 27.39 -3.87
N THR A 4 -17.25 26.68 -3.44
CA THR A 4 -17.26 26.03 -2.13
C THR A 4 -16.34 24.82 -2.18
N LEU A 5 -15.21 24.87 -1.48
CA LEU A 5 -14.34 23.72 -1.24
C LEU A 5 -15.14 22.67 -0.45
N GLN A 6 -15.70 21.67 -1.13
CA GLN A 6 -16.31 20.53 -0.45
C GLN A 6 -15.19 19.61 0.05
N ASN A 7 -14.89 19.71 1.35
CA ASN A 7 -14.09 18.73 2.07
C ASN A 7 -14.90 17.44 2.18
N ILE A 8 -14.62 16.46 1.32
CA ILE A 8 -15.25 15.14 1.37
C ILE A 8 -14.31 14.22 2.18
N PRO A 9 -14.73 13.70 3.35
CA PRO A 9 -13.94 12.74 4.09
C PRO A 9 -13.84 11.43 3.29
N PHE A 10 -12.62 10.97 3.01
CA PHE A 10 -12.42 9.67 2.38
C PHE A 10 -12.39 8.59 3.47
N PRO A 11 -13.26 7.56 3.37
CA PRO A 11 -13.21 6.44 4.31
C PRO A 11 -11.89 5.69 4.11
N VAL A 12 -11.10 5.59 5.18
CA VAL A 12 -9.92 4.72 5.20
C VAL A 12 -10.42 3.28 5.35
N PRO A 13 -9.99 2.33 4.49
CA PRO A 13 -10.29 0.93 4.69
C PRO A 13 -9.74 0.42 6.05
N GLU A 14 -10.61 -0.05 6.93
CA GLU A 14 -10.22 -0.79 8.13
C GLU A 14 -9.91 -2.24 7.72
N VAL A 15 -8.67 -2.49 7.26
CA VAL A 15 -8.24 -3.82 6.82
C VAL A 15 -7.36 -4.45 7.90
N PRO A 16 -7.63 -5.69 8.34
CA PRO A 16 -6.71 -6.40 9.22
C PRO A 16 -5.35 -6.57 8.54
N LEU A 17 -4.30 -6.24 9.29
CA LEU A 17 -2.91 -6.27 8.83
C LEU A 17 -2.24 -7.50 9.41
N ALA A 18 -1.61 -8.30 8.56
CA ALA A 18 -0.83 -9.47 8.96
C ALA A 18 0.59 -9.38 8.41
N PHE A 19 1.57 -9.75 9.23
CA PHE A 19 2.97 -9.85 8.80
C PHE A 19 3.22 -11.24 8.22
N GLN A 20 3.51 -11.31 6.92
CA GLN A 20 3.65 -12.58 6.21
C GLN A 20 5.11 -13.07 6.09
N GLY A 21 6.07 -12.48 6.81
CA GLY A 21 7.47 -12.93 6.77
C GLY A 21 8.18 -12.80 5.41
N ARG A 22 7.72 -11.89 4.54
CA ARG A 22 8.17 -11.75 3.14
C ARG A 22 8.99 -10.48 2.90
N ILE A 23 10.07 -10.59 2.12
CA ILE A 23 10.74 -9.49 1.40
C ILE A 23 10.55 -9.78 -0.10
N GLN A 24 9.93 -8.87 -0.88
CA GLN A 24 9.44 -9.21 -2.22
C GLN A 24 9.63 -8.13 -3.31
N GLN A 25 9.89 -8.60 -4.54
CA GLN A 25 9.60 -7.94 -5.83
C GLN A 25 8.15 -8.28 -6.31
N GLY A 26 7.53 -7.36 -7.06
CA GLY A 26 6.06 -7.22 -7.30
C GLY A 26 5.41 -8.21 -8.29
N ARG A 27 4.19 -8.01 -8.85
CA ARG A 27 3.13 -6.95 -8.82
C ARG A 27 1.83 -7.59 -9.38
N GLN A 28 0.64 -7.19 -8.92
CA GLN A 28 -0.57 -6.93 -9.75
C GLN A 28 -1.64 -6.17 -8.93
N VAL A 29 -2.47 -5.35 -9.60
CA VAL A 29 -3.23 -4.21 -9.02
C VAL A 29 -4.77 -4.42 -9.07
N PRO A 30 -5.55 -4.05 -8.03
CA PRO A 30 -7.02 -4.10 -8.04
C PRO A 30 -7.74 -2.73 -8.03
N LYS A 31 -9.10 -2.82 -8.11
CA LYS A 31 -10.13 -1.76 -8.05
C LYS A 31 -10.00 -0.87 -6.80
N PHE A 32 -10.34 0.41 -6.93
CA PHE A 32 -10.23 1.48 -5.93
C PHE A 32 -10.41 1.03 -4.47
N LEU A 33 -9.27 0.68 -3.90
CA LEU A 33 -8.91 0.38 -2.52
C LEU A 33 -7.47 0.89 -2.44
N VAL A 34 -7.00 1.41 -1.30
CA VAL A 34 -5.58 1.71 -1.12
C VAL A 34 -4.79 0.44 -1.45
N SER A 35 -4.23 0.41 -2.65
CA SER A 35 -3.71 -0.82 -3.24
C SER A 35 -2.30 -1.03 -2.73
N ASN A 36 -2.00 -2.21 -2.20
CA ASN A 36 -0.69 -2.54 -1.62
C ASN A 36 -0.34 -1.66 -0.40
N LEU A 37 -1.28 -1.45 0.53
CA LEU A 37 -0.94 -0.84 1.81
C LEU A 37 0.19 -1.65 2.47
N LYS A 38 1.35 -1.01 2.61
CA LYS A 38 2.52 -1.54 3.28
C LYS A 38 2.88 -0.62 4.43
N ILE A 39 2.83 -1.15 5.64
CA ILE A 39 3.32 -0.43 6.82
C ILE A 39 4.72 -0.95 7.12
N CYS A 40 5.69 -0.03 7.08
CA CYS A 40 7.08 -0.34 7.35
C CYS A 40 7.41 0.12 8.77
N CYS A 41 7.80 -0.83 9.63
CA CYS A 41 8.15 -0.57 11.01
C CYS A 41 9.66 -0.83 11.23
N PRO A 42 10.46 0.20 11.59
CA PRO A 42 11.88 0.01 11.88
C PRO A 42 12.04 -0.78 13.18
N LEU A 43 12.93 -1.76 13.17
CA LEU A 43 13.20 -2.63 14.31
C LEU A 43 14.61 -2.41 14.84
N PRO A 44 14.78 -2.23 16.17
CA PRO A 44 16.09 -2.13 16.77
C PRO A 44 16.84 -3.47 16.68
N GLY A 45 18.16 -3.42 16.65
CA GLY A 45 18.98 -4.63 16.82
C GLY A 45 18.74 -5.28 18.19
N GLY A 46 18.87 -6.60 18.25
CA GLY A 46 18.55 -7.39 19.46
C GLY A 46 17.05 -7.49 19.71
N SER A 47 16.25 -7.55 18.63
CA SER A 47 14.80 -7.69 18.70
C SER A 47 14.26 -8.76 17.75
N ALA A 48 13.02 -9.19 17.96
CA ALA A 48 12.31 -10.07 17.06
C ALA A 48 10.82 -9.73 17.02
N ILE A 49 10.15 -9.99 15.90
CA ILE A 49 8.69 -10.00 15.81
C ILE A 49 8.24 -11.44 15.75
N VAL A 50 7.26 -11.77 16.59
CA VAL A 50 6.56 -13.06 16.55
C VAL A 50 5.11 -12.78 16.19
N THR A 51 4.59 -13.47 15.18
CA THR A 51 3.19 -13.41 14.74
C THR A 51 2.53 -14.76 14.98
N PHE A 52 1.35 -14.74 15.57
CA PHE A 52 0.57 -15.91 15.96
C PHE A 52 -0.72 -16.02 15.16
N ASP A 53 -1.19 -17.25 14.95
CA ASP A 53 -2.49 -17.51 14.32
C ASP A 53 -3.64 -16.97 15.18
N ASP A 54 -3.66 -17.31 16.48
CA ASP A 54 -4.67 -16.80 17.44
C ASP A 54 -4.19 -15.50 18.12
N PRO A 55 -4.91 -14.36 17.97
CA PRO A 55 -4.53 -13.10 18.58
C PRO A 55 -4.56 -13.13 20.12
N LYS A 56 -5.32 -14.06 20.72
CA LYS A 56 -5.35 -14.22 22.19
C LYS A 56 -4.01 -14.65 22.76
N VAL A 57 -3.19 -15.35 21.97
CA VAL A 57 -1.83 -15.76 22.36
C VAL A 57 -0.96 -14.53 22.55
N ALA A 58 -1.03 -13.55 21.63
CA ALA A 58 -0.32 -12.29 21.75
C ALA A 58 -0.75 -11.52 23.01
N ASP A 59 -2.06 -11.40 23.25
CA ASP A 59 -2.59 -10.73 24.45
C ASP A 59 -2.15 -11.42 25.75
N GLN A 60 -2.11 -12.75 25.76
CA GLN A 60 -1.64 -13.54 26.91
C GLN A 60 -0.15 -13.30 27.18
N LEU A 61 0.69 -13.32 26.14
CA LEU A 61 2.11 -13.02 26.27
C LEU A 61 2.35 -11.59 26.77
N LEU A 62 1.53 -10.62 26.35
CA LEU A 62 1.63 -9.23 26.81
C LEU A 62 1.30 -9.05 28.30
N GLN A 63 0.55 -9.97 28.93
CA GLN A 63 0.34 -9.95 30.38
C GLN A 63 1.64 -10.24 31.15
N GLN A 64 2.59 -10.97 30.55
CA GLN A 64 3.88 -11.28 31.14
C GLN A 64 5.01 -10.60 30.34
N LYS A 65 5.40 -9.40 30.77
CA LYS A 65 6.40 -8.59 30.06
C LYS A 65 7.79 -9.21 29.98
N GLU A 66 8.14 -10.15 30.84
CA GLU A 66 9.47 -10.77 30.85
C GLU A 66 9.40 -12.28 30.75
N HIS A 67 10.16 -12.82 29.80
CA HIS A 67 10.26 -14.24 29.56
C HIS A 67 11.69 -14.71 29.78
N LYS A 68 11.81 -15.81 30.52
CA LYS A 68 13.06 -16.55 30.66
C LYS A 68 13.05 -17.68 29.64
N ILE A 69 13.98 -17.65 28.70
CA ILE A 69 14.16 -18.69 27.70
C ILE A 69 15.36 -19.53 28.13
N ASP A 70 15.11 -20.76 28.55
CA ASP A 70 16.18 -21.69 28.90
C ASP A 70 16.86 -22.18 27.60
N ILE A 71 18.19 -22.07 27.55
CA ILE A 71 19.07 -22.64 26.52
C ILE A 71 19.95 -23.66 27.25
N GLU A 72 20.30 -24.78 26.63
CA GLU A 72 21.08 -25.89 27.21
C GLU A 72 21.80 -25.60 28.55
N GLU A 73 22.85 -24.77 28.54
CA GLU A 73 23.63 -24.43 29.74
C GLU A 73 23.41 -23.00 30.29
N CYS A 74 22.49 -22.21 29.71
CA CYS A 74 22.25 -20.82 30.12
C CYS A 74 20.78 -20.38 29.96
N TRP A 75 20.50 -19.08 30.05
CA TRP A 75 19.16 -18.56 29.82
C TRP A 75 19.19 -17.13 29.27
N LEU A 76 18.21 -16.81 28.42
CA LEU A 76 17.96 -15.47 27.92
C LEU A 76 16.85 -14.81 28.73
N ARG A 77 17.01 -13.52 29.02
CA ARG A 77 15.93 -12.66 29.51
C ARG A 77 15.45 -11.77 28.37
N VAL A 78 14.27 -12.07 27.84
CA VAL A 78 13.67 -11.25 26.79
C VAL A 78 12.47 -10.50 27.35
N GLN A 79 12.17 -9.36 26.73
CA GLN A 79 11.02 -8.53 27.07
C GLN A 79 9.99 -8.56 25.96
N ILE A 80 8.73 -8.78 26.31
CA ILE A 80 7.60 -8.76 25.40
C ILE A 80 6.92 -7.39 25.49
N GLN A 81 6.75 -6.74 24.34
CA GLN A 81 6.13 -5.44 24.21
C GLN A 81 5.04 -5.48 23.14
N PRO A 82 3.99 -4.64 23.28
CA PRO A 82 2.99 -4.51 22.23
C PRO A 82 3.66 -3.95 20.97
N LEU A 83 3.36 -4.54 19.82
CA LEU A 83 3.82 -4.01 18.55
C LEU A 83 2.83 -2.95 18.06
N GLU A 84 3.22 -1.69 18.12
CA GLU A 84 2.40 -0.58 17.63
C GLU A 84 2.71 -0.25 16.18
N LEU A 85 1.68 -0.27 15.33
CA LEU A 85 1.77 0.06 13.91
C LEU A 85 1.11 1.41 13.63
N PRO A 86 1.73 2.29 12.81
CA PRO A 86 1.09 3.52 12.37
C PRO A 86 -0.01 3.20 11.35
N VAL A 87 -1.24 3.54 11.71
CA VAL A 87 -2.42 3.40 10.86
C VAL A 87 -2.97 4.78 10.51
N VAL A 88 -3.19 5.04 9.23
CA VAL A 88 -3.87 6.25 8.77
C VAL A 88 -5.35 6.10 9.13
N THR A 89 -5.92 7.03 9.89
CA THR A 89 -7.32 6.95 10.36
C THR A 89 -8.24 7.93 9.65
N ASN A 90 -7.70 8.97 9.06
CA ASN A 90 -8.48 9.93 8.30
C ASN A 90 -7.61 10.60 7.24
N ILE A 91 -8.14 10.73 6.03
CA ILE A 91 -7.51 11.47 4.93
C ILE A 91 -8.51 12.53 4.47
N GLN A 92 -8.09 13.79 4.50
CA GLN A 92 -8.81 14.89 3.89
C GLN A 92 -8.18 15.19 2.54
N VAL A 93 -8.99 15.12 1.50
CA VAL A 93 -8.59 15.42 0.13
C VAL A 93 -9.40 16.61 -0.34
N SER A 94 -8.73 17.62 -0.88
CA SER A 94 -9.39 18.67 -1.65
C SER A 94 -9.50 18.21 -3.09
N SER A 95 -10.71 18.22 -3.63
CA SER A 95 -10.96 17.90 -5.04
C SER A 95 -11.29 19.16 -5.81
N GLN A 96 -10.55 19.43 -6.88
CA GLN A 96 -10.81 20.56 -7.78
C GLN A 96 -10.80 20.09 -9.24
N PRO A 97 -11.77 20.53 -10.06
CA PRO A 97 -11.71 20.31 -11.50
C PRO A 97 -10.44 20.95 -12.07
N ASP A 98 -9.75 20.22 -12.95
CA ASP A 98 -8.64 20.77 -13.72
C ASP A 98 -9.16 21.15 -15.11
N SER A 99 -9.03 22.43 -15.49
CA SER A 99 -9.57 22.93 -16.77
C SER A 99 -8.71 22.55 -17.98
N HIS A 100 -7.49 22.08 -17.77
CA HIS A 100 -6.54 21.72 -18.83
C HIS A 100 -6.45 20.21 -19.08
N ARG A 101 -6.97 19.39 -18.15
CA ARG A 101 -6.83 17.92 -18.21
C ARG A 101 -8.15 17.21 -18.45
N VAL A 102 -8.05 16.08 -19.14
CA VAL A 102 -9.17 15.16 -19.38
C VAL A 102 -8.79 13.73 -19.04
N LEU A 103 -9.78 12.92 -18.72
CA LEU A 103 -9.67 11.47 -18.60
C LEU A 103 -10.23 10.79 -19.85
N VAL A 104 -9.43 9.91 -20.42
CA VAL A 104 -9.82 9.00 -21.51
C VAL A 104 -10.02 7.61 -20.93
N SER A 105 -11.17 7.01 -21.20
CA SER A 105 -11.58 5.70 -20.66
C SER A 105 -12.30 4.84 -21.71
N GLY A 106 -12.52 3.58 -21.38
CA GLY A 106 -13.19 2.62 -22.28
C GLY A 106 -12.23 1.71 -23.07
N PHE A 107 -10.99 1.57 -22.61
CA PHE A 107 -10.02 0.69 -23.24
C PHE A 107 -10.44 -0.79 -23.12
N PRO A 108 -10.38 -1.58 -24.21
CA PRO A 108 -10.73 -2.99 -24.16
C PRO A 108 -9.64 -3.79 -23.42
N SER A 109 -10.05 -4.76 -22.61
CA SER A 109 -9.13 -5.60 -21.80
C SER A 109 -8.17 -6.46 -22.62
N GLY A 110 -8.45 -6.68 -23.90
CA GLY A 110 -7.60 -7.45 -24.83
C GLY A 110 -6.78 -6.58 -25.79
N LEU A 111 -6.62 -5.28 -25.52
CA LEU A 111 -5.87 -4.37 -26.38
C LEU A 111 -4.39 -4.78 -26.43
N GLN A 112 -3.90 -5.17 -27.61
CA GLN A 112 -2.51 -5.57 -27.84
C GLN A 112 -1.64 -4.33 -28.12
N LEU A 113 -1.55 -3.44 -27.14
CA LEU A 113 -0.66 -2.27 -27.16
C LEU A 113 0.04 -2.17 -25.81
N SER A 114 1.33 -1.87 -25.84
CA SER A 114 2.04 -1.42 -24.64
C SER A 114 1.51 -0.07 -24.15
N GLU A 115 1.84 0.28 -22.90
CA GLU A 115 1.44 1.54 -22.29
C GLU A 115 1.88 2.74 -23.14
N GLU A 116 3.15 2.80 -23.52
CA GLU A 116 3.68 3.89 -24.35
C GLU A 116 3.07 3.94 -25.74
N GLU A 117 2.82 2.80 -26.40
CA GLU A 117 2.16 2.78 -27.71
C GLU A 117 0.73 3.30 -27.63
N LEU A 118 0.01 3.04 -26.53
CA LEU A 118 -1.32 3.58 -26.31
C LEU A 118 -1.25 5.09 -26.08
N LEU A 119 -0.36 5.56 -25.21
CA LEU A 119 -0.18 6.98 -24.92
C LEU A 119 0.19 7.77 -26.19
N ASP A 120 1.11 7.25 -27.01
CA ASP A 120 1.53 7.86 -28.27
C ASP A 120 0.37 7.98 -29.28
N LYS A 121 -0.43 6.92 -29.44
CA LYS A 121 -1.59 6.96 -30.33
C LYS A 121 -2.65 7.96 -29.87
N LEU A 122 -2.87 8.06 -28.56
CA LEU A 122 -3.82 9.01 -28.00
C LEU A 122 -3.33 10.44 -28.16
N GLU A 123 -2.05 10.70 -27.90
CA GLU A 123 -1.45 12.01 -28.14
C GLU A 123 -1.57 12.42 -29.62
N ILE A 124 -1.19 11.55 -30.55
CA ILE A 124 -1.30 11.86 -31.99
C ILE A 124 -2.76 12.08 -32.41
N PHE A 125 -3.72 11.36 -31.81
CA PHE A 125 -5.14 11.52 -32.14
C PHE A 125 -5.70 12.84 -31.58
N PHE A 126 -5.51 13.08 -30.29
CA PHE A 126 -6.02 14.28 -29.60
C PHE A 126 -5.14 15.51 -29.80
N GLY A 127 -3.97 15.39 -30.44
CA GLY A 127 -3.15 16.50 -30.91
C GLY A 127 -3.68 17.18 -32.17
N LYS A 128 -4.60 16.54 -32.89
CA LYS A 128 -5.08 17.03 -34.19
C LYS A 128 -6.31 17.92 -34.02
N ALA A 129 -6.22 19.16 -34.49
CA ALA A 129 -7.33 20.11 -34.51
C ALA A 129 -8.61 19.57 -35.19
N LYS A 130 -8.48 18.72 -36.23
CA LYS A 130 -9.63 18.09 -36.90
C LYS A 130 -10.47 17.19 -35.99
N ASN A 131 -9.90 16.72 -34.89
CA ASN A 131 -10.57 15.90 -33.88
C ASN A 131 -11.06 16.75 -32.69
N GLY A 132 -11.03 18.08 -32.81
CA GLY A 132 -11.31 18.99 -31.69
C GLY A 132 -10.18 19.07 -30.66
N GLY A 133 -9.01 18.51 -31.00
CA GLY A 133 -7.81 18.43 -30.18
C GLY A 133 -6.85 19.60 -30.36
N GLY A 134 -5.70 19.53 -29.70
CA GLY A 134 -4.65 20.57 -29.71
C GLY A 134 -3.40 20.10 -28.99
N ASP A 135 -2.43 21.00 -28.79
CA ASP A 135 -1.11 20.64 -28.26
C ASP A 135 -1.22 19.96 -26.89
N VAL A 136 -0.74 18.72 -26.83
CA VAL A 136 -0.73 17.87 -25.62
C VAL A 136 0.60 18.12 -24.90
N GLU A 137 0.52 18.55 -23.64
CA GLU A 137 1.72 18.82 -22.82
C GLU A 137 2.06 17.66 -21.91
N THR A 138 1.06 16.90 -21.46
CA THR A 138 1.23 15.82 -20.48
C THR A 138 0.33 14.64 -20.82
N ARG A 139 0.85 13.42 -20.59
CA ARG A 139 0.13 12.17 -20.76
C ARG A 139 0.55 11.19 -19.67
N GLU A 140 -0.41 10.55 -19.02
CA GLU A 140 -0.15 9.61 -17.93
C GLU A 140 -1.14 8.45 -17.96
N MET A 141 -0.63 7.22 -17.82
CA MET A 141 -1.47 6.05 -17.59
C MET A 141 -1.89 6.00 -16.12
N LEU A 142 -3.19 6.02 -15.88
CA LEU A 142 -3.81 5.79 -14.58
C LEU A 142 -4.43 4.40 -14.55
N GLN A 143 -5.05 4.01 -13.43
CA GLN A 143 -5.66 2.68 -13.29
C GLN A 143 -6.80 2.44 -14.31
N GLY A 144 -6.45 1.87 -15.47
CA GLY A 144 -7.38 1.57 -16.56
C GLY A 144 -7.89 2.80 -17.33
N THR A 145 -7.29 3.98 -17.14
CA THR A 145 -7.65 5.23 -17.83
C THR A 145 -6.38 5.99 -18.20
N VAL A 146 -6.48 6.93 -19.14
CA VAL A 146 -5.35 7.80 -19.52
C VAL A 146 -5.73 9.24 -19.22
N MET A 147 -4.85 9.96 -18.54
CA MET A 147 -4.94 11.41 -18.37
C MET A 147 -4.18 12.08 -19.50
N LEU A 148 -4.79 13.06 -20.17
CA LEU A 148 -4.15 13.95 -21.13
C LEU A 148 -4.31 15.40 -20.65
N GLY A 149 -3.22 16.16 -20.63
CA GLY A 149 -3.21 17.59 -20.37
C GLY A 149 -2.86 18.39 -21.62
N PHE A 150 -3.57 19.49 -21.84
CA PHE A 150 -3.46 20.34 -23.01
C PHE A 150 -2.99 21.74 -22.64
N ALA A 151 -2.23 22.38 -23.54
CA ALA A 151 -1.77 23.75 -23.38
C ALA A 151 -2.95 24.76 -23.27
N ASP A 152 -4.02 24.53 -24.02
CA ASP A 152 -5.23 25.37 -24.02
C ASP A 152 -6.40 24.67 -23.32
N GLU A 153 -6.93 25.27 -22.25
CA GLU A 153 -8.11 24.76 -21.52
C GLU A 153 -9.36 24.61 -22.40
N LYS A 154 -9.49 25.42 -23.46
CA LYS A 154 -10.63 25.32 -24.39
C LYS A 154 -10.63 23.99 -25.12
N VAL A 155 -9.45 23.42 -25.38
CA VAL A 155 -9.32 22.10 -25.99
C VAL A 155 -9.90 21.05 -25.04
N ALA A 156 -9.47 21.03 -23.78
CA ALA A 156 -9.97 20.08 -22.78
C ALA A 156 -11.50 20.21 -22.57
N GLN A 157 -12.01 21.45 -22.47
CA GLN A 157 -13.45 21.73 -22.38
C GLN A 157 -14.22 21.22 -23.60
N ASN A 158 -13.73 21.49 -24.81
CA ASN A 158 -14.35 21.05 -26.05
C ASN A 158 -14.36 19.51 -26.16
N LEU A 159 -13.23 18.85 -25.84
CA LEU A 159 -13.15 17.39 -25.86
C LEU A 159 -14.13 16.75 -24.87
N CYS A 160 -14.32 17.37 -23.70
CA CYS A 160 -15.30 16.92 -22.71
C CYS A 160 -16.76 17.15 -23.16
N GLN A 161 -17.04 18.22 -23.91
CA GLN A 161 -18.36 18.46 -24.51
C GLN A 161 -18.68 17.44 -25.60
N ILE A 162 -17.70 17.05 -26.43
CA ILE A 162 -17.87 15.99 -27.42
C ILE A 162 -18.06 14.62 -26.73
N GLY A 163 -17.25 14.33 -25.72
CA GLY A 163 -17.44 13.23 -24.78
C GLY A 163 -17.19 11.81 -25.31
N GLN A 164 -17.42 11.52 -26.59
CA GLN A 164 -17.18 10.20 -27.19
C GLN A 164 -16.42 10.31 -28.51
N PHE A 165 -15.40 9.46 -28.67
CA PHE A 165 -14.52 9.46 -29.83
C PHE A 165 -14.33 8.03 -30.36
N ARG A 166 -14.24 7.88 -31.68
CA ARG A 166 -13.76 6.64 -32.30
C ARG A 166 -12.29 6.80 -32.64
N VAL A 167 -11.44 6.13 -31.87
CA VAL A 167 -9.99 6.26 -31.97
C VAL A 167 -9.39 5.03 -32.64
N PRO A 168 -8.56 5.19 -33.68
CA PRO A 168 -7.88 4.07 -34.33
C PRO A 168 -6.75 3.57 -33.43
N LEU A 169 -6.98 2.45 -32.73
CA LEU A 169 -5.99 1.78 -31.90
C LEU A 169 -5.62 0.44 -32.56
N GLY A 170 -4.39 0.39 -33.10
CA GLY A 170 -3.95 -0.75 -33.90
C GLY A 170 -4.76 -0.89 -35.20
N ARG A 171 -5.46 -2.01 -35.37
CA ARG A 171 -6.31 -2.29 -36.55
C ARG A 171 -7.79 -2.03 -36.31
N GLN A 172 -8.16 -1.53 -35.13
CA GLN A 172 -9.55 -1.38 -34.70
C GLN A 172 -9.91 0.08 -34.45
N GLN A 173 -11.18 0.43 -34.69
CA GLN A 173 -11.77 1.69 -34.25
C GLN A 173 -12.43 1.46 -32.89
N VAL A 174 -11.83 2.01 -31.84
CA VAL A 174 -12.27 1.80 -30.46
C VAL A 174 -13.08 3.00 -29.99
N PRO A 175 -14.31 2.80 -29.48
CA PRO A 175 -15.07 3.88 -28.85
C PRO A 175 -14.47 4.20 -27.48
N LEU A 176 -13.92 5.40 -27.34
CA LEU A 176 -13.38 5.92 -26.09
C LEU A 176 -14.26 7.06 -25.57
N ARG A 177 -14.33 7.18 -24.24
CA ARG A 177 -15.02 8.27 -23.55
C ARG A 177 -14.02 9.25 -22.99
N VAL A 178 -14.28 10.54 -23.21
CA VAL A 178 -13.54 11.66 -22.61
C VAL A 178 -14.41 12.30 -21.53
N SER A 179 -13.85 12.54 -20.36
CA SER A 179 -14.53 13.20 -19.23
C SER A 179 -13.61 14.18 -18.51
N PRO A 180 -14.15 15.15 -17.76
CA PRO A 180 -13.34 16.09 -16.99
C PRO A 180 -12.39 15.38 -16.03
N TYR A 181 -11.16 15.90 -15.89
CA TYR A 181 -10.24 15.47 -14.84
C TYR A 181 -10.51 16.26 -13.55
N VAL A 182 -10.49 15.57 -12.42
CA VAL A 182 -10.58 16.19 -11.10
C VAL A 182 -9.28 15.86 -10.37
N SER A 183 -8.49 16.89 -10.08
CA SER A 183 -7.30 16.74 -9.25
C SER A 183 -7.72 16.56 -7.79
N GLY A 184 -7.09 15.60 -7.12
CA GLY A 184 -7.26 15.36 -5.70
C GLY A 184 -5.94 15.57 -4.99
N GLU A 185 -5.88 16.58 -4.12
CA GLU A 185 -4.70 16.83 -3.28
C GLU A 185 -4.98 16.43 -1.84
N ILE A 186 -4.09 15.63 -1.25
CA ILE A 186 -4.18 15.28 0.17
C ILE A 186 -3.79 16.51 0.99
N GLN A 187 -4.77 17.10 1.68
CA GLN A 187 -4.57 18.26 2.55
C GLN A 187 -4.12 17.84 3.95
N GLN A 188 -4.66 16.74 4.45
CA GLN A 188 -4.32 16.25 5.78
C GLN A 188 -4.45 14.73 5.85
N ALA A 189 -3.49 14.08 6.52
CA ALA A 189 -3.59 12.70 6.95
C ALA A 189 -3.41 12.64 8.48
N LYS A 190 -4.33 11.97 9.18
CA LYS A 190 -4.22 11.70 10.62
C LYS A 190 -3.74 10.27 10.83
N ILE A 191 -2.64 10.11 11.55
CA ILE A 191 -2.05 8.81 11.89
C ILE A 191 -2.29 8.53 13.38
N LYS A 192 -2.70 7.31 13.70
CA LYS A 192 -2.72 6.78 15.06
C LYS A 192 -1.90 5.50 15.11
N PHE A 193 -1.27 5.26 16.25
CA PHE A 193 -0.60 3.99 16.51
C PHE A 193 -1.61 3.01 17.09
N GLN A 194 -1.67 1.81 16.52
CA GLN A 194 -2.57 0.74 16.96
C GLN A 194 -1.76 -0.55 17.16
N GLN A 195 -2.13 -1.33 18.18
CA GLN A 195 -1.49 -2.60 18.45
C GLN A 195 -1.80 -3.62 17.34
N ALA A 196 -0.77 -4.29 16.84
CA ALA A 196 -0.91 -5.45 15.97
C ALA A 196 -1.42 -6.65 16.80
N LEU A 197 -2.69 -7.00 16.64
CA LEU A 197 -3.37 -7.98 17.50
C LEU A 197 -2.73 -9.38 17.50
N HIS A 198 -2.13 -9.77 16.38
CA HIS A 198 -1.50 -11.08 16.22
C HIS A 198 0.00 -11.08 16.50
N SER A 199 0.61 -9.92 16.75
CA SER A 199 2.07 -9.80 16.76
C SER A 199 2.58 -9.12 18.03
N VAL A 200 3.69 -9.65 18.54
CA VAL A 200 4.41 -9.06 19.68
C VAL A 200 5.84 -8.71 19.28
N LEU A 201 6.37 -7.66 19.90
CA LEU A 201 7.77 -7.30 19.78
C LEU A 201 8.54 -7.91 20.96
N VAL A 202 9.53 -8.73 20.64
CA VAL A 202 10.49 -9.29 21.59
C VAL A 202 11.73 -8.41 21.56
N THR A 203 12.17 -7.92 22.72
CA THR A 203 13.34 -7.04 22.87
C THR A 203 14.28 -7.57 23.93
N ASN A 204 15.44 -6.90 24.08
CA ASN A 204 16.50 -7.29 25.01
C ASN A 204 17.06 -8.68 24.70
N ILE A 205 17.18 -9.02 23.42
CA ILE A 205 17.79 -10.28 22.98
C ILE A 205 19.31 -10.10 22.98
N PRO A 206 20.08 -10.83 23.80
CA PRO A 206 21.52 -10.67 23.87
C PRO A 206 22.20 -11.32 22.66
N ASP A 207 23.37 -10.79 22.31
CA ASP A 207 24.19 -11.24 21.18
C ASP A 207 25.10 -12.42 21.57
N ILE A 208 24.48 -13.57 21.86
CA ILE A 208 25.21 -14.77 22.31
C ILE A 208 24.95 -16.01 21.47
N LEU A 209 24.03 -15.92 20.52
CA LEU A 209 23.65 -16.99 19.58
C LEU A 209 23.73 -16.44 18.17
N ASP A 210 23.97 -17.31 17.18
CA ASP A 210 23.80 -16.92 15.79
C ASP A 210 22.30 -16.78 15.42
N ALA A 211 22.05 -16.18 14.25
CA ALA A 211 20.69 -15.84 13.83
C ALA A 211 19.76 -17.05 13.66
N GLN A 212 20.29 -18.20 13.25
CA GLN A 212 19.48 -19.41 13.03
C GLN A 212 19.15 -20.07 14.36
N GLU A 213 20.14 -20.25 15.24
CA GLU A 213 19.93 -20.79 16.58
C GLU A 213 18.93 -19.95 17.38
N LEU A 214 19.08 -18.62 17.32
CA LEU A 214 18.17 -17.70 17.99
C LEU A 214 16.75 -17.79 17.44
N HIS A 215 16.58 -17.94 16.11
CA HIS A 215 15.28 -18.12 15.49
C HIS A 215 14.60 -19.40 16.00
N ASP A 216 15.31 -20.53 15.98
CA ASP A 216 14.77 -21.83 16.39
C ASP A 216 14.39 -21.83 17.88
N ILE A 217 15.25 -21.28 18.75
CA ILE A 217 15.00 -21.20 20.20
C ILE A 217 13.78 -20.33 20.50
N LEU A 218 13.64 -19.17 19.84
CA LEU A 218 12.48 -18.30 20.00
C LEU A 218 11.21 -18.98 19.49
N ALA A 219 11.25 -19.61 18.31
CA ALA A 219 10.12 -20.33 17.75
C ALA A 219 9.63 -21.43 18.71
N ILE A 220 10.55 -22.28 19.20
CA ILE A 220 10.22 -23.34 20.16
C ILE A 220 9.68 -22.76 21.48
N HIS A 221 10.22 -21.64 21.96
CA HIS A 221 9.72 -21.00 23.19
C HIS A 221 8.28 -20.52 23.02
N PHE A 222 8.00 -19.79 21.94
CA PHE A 222 6.69 -19.18 21.69
C PHE A 222 5.65 -20.15 21.13
N GLN A 223 6.05 -21.36 20.73
CA GLN A 223 5.12 -22.45 20.41
C GLN A 223 4.60 -23.20 21.64
N LYS A 224 5.26 -23.08 22.81
CA LYS A 224 4.90 -23.86 24.01
C LYS A 224 3.71 -23.22 24.76
N PRO A 225 2.56 -23.92 24.88
CA PRO A 225 1.40 -23.39 25.62
C PRO A 225 1.69 -23.16 27.11
N THR A 226 2.60 -23.95 27.69
CA THR A 226 3.05 -23.79 29.09
C THR A 226 3.76 -22.47 29.36
N ARG A 227 4.17 -21.74 28.31
CA ARG A 227 4.78 -20.41 28.38
C ARG A 227 3.87 -19.30 27.86
N GLY A 228 2.57 -19.59 27.70
CA GLY A 228 1.61 -18.68 27.09
C GLY A 228 1.74 -18.56 25.57
N GLY A 229 2.51 -19.46 24.94
CA GLY A 229 2.70 -19.54 23.50
C GLY A 229 1.57 -20.27 22.76
N GLY A 230 1.67 -20.32 21.43
CA GLY A 230 0.67 -20.92 20.54
C GLY A 230 1.23 -21.14 19.14
N GLU A 231 0.36 -21.37 18.15
CA GLU A 231 0.80 -21.57 16.78
C GLU A 231 1.42 -20.29 16.20
N VAL A 232 2.70 -20.38 15.83
CA VAL A 232 3.48 -19.26 15.28
C VAL A 232 3.36 -19.29 13.75
N GLU A 233 2.76 -18.26 13.17
CA GLU A 233 2.68 -18.09 11.72
C GLU A 233 3.97 -17.53 11.12
N ALA A 234 4.59 -16.56 11.81
CA ALA A 234 5.80 -15.91 11.33
C ALA A 234 6.70 -15.49 12.50
N LEU A 235 8.02 -15.59 12.29
CA LEU A 235 9.04 -15.14 13.21
C LEU A 235 10.16 -14.47 12.41
N SER A 236 10.57 -13.27 12.82
CA SER A 236 11.71 -12.57 12.21
C SER A 236 12.56 -11.93 13.29
N VAL A 237 13.86 -12.18 13.23
CA VAL A 237 14.85 -11.74 14.21
C VAL A 237 15.75 -10.67 13.58
N VAL A 238 16.07 -9.65 14.36
CA VAL A 238 17.06 -8.61 14.04
C VAL A 238 18.20 -8.75 15.05
N PRO A 239 19.36 -9.32 14.64
CA PRO A 239 20.51 -9.48 15.51
C PRO A 239 21.01 -8.16 16.09
N SER A 240 21.76 -8.24 17.18
CA SER A 240 22.40 -7.05 17.76
C SER A 240 23.37 -6.40 16.78
N GLY A 241 23.46 -5.07 16.81
CA GLY A 241 24.30 -4.30 15.87
C GLY A 241 23.74 -4.16 14.45
N GLN A 242 22.60 -4.80 14.14
CA GLN A 242 21.89 -4.63 12.87
C GLN A 242 20.64 -3.77 13.04
N GLN A 243 20.07 -3.32 11.91
CA GLN A 243 18.76 -2.67 11.86
C GLN A 243 17.86 -3.45 10.91
N GLY A 244 16.62 -3.69 11.34
CA GLY A 244 15.62 -4.40 10.54
C GLY A 244 14.48 -3.48 10.11
N LEU A 245 13.77 -3.88 9.07
CA LEU A 245 12.53 -3.23 8.66
C LEU A 245 11.45 -4.30 8.47
N ALA A 246 10.47 -4.33 9.36
CA ALA A 246 9.32 -5.21 9.21
C ALA A 246 8.26 -4.57 8.30
N VAL A 247 7.76 -5.34 7.34
CA VAL A 247 6.78 -4.87 6.34
C VAL A 247 5.46 -5.61 6.54
N PHE A 248 4.44 -4.89 7.02
CA PHE A 248 3.09 -5.39 7.23
C PHE A 248 2.25 -5.11 6.00
N THR A 249 1.49 -6.11 5.56
CA THR A 249 0.58 -6.01 4.41
C THR A 249 -0.84 -6.31 4.84
N SER A 250 -1.82 -5.76 4.13
CA SER A 250 -3.21 -6.21 4.26
C SER A 250 -3.29 -7.71 3.96
N SER A 251 -3.90 -8.49 4.86
CA SER A 251 -4.21 -9.88 4.56
C SER A 251 -5.28 -9.94 3.47
N SER A 252 -5.00 -10.61 2.37
CA SER A 252 -6.02 -10.96 1.38
C SER A 252 -6.96 -11.98 2.03
N SER A 253 -8.13 -11.54 2.50
CA SER A 253 -9.25 -12.43 2.80
C SER A 253 -9.91 -12.89 1.50
#